data_AF-A0A9E2PXW6-F1
#
_entry.id   AF-A0A9E2PXW6-F1
#
_cell.length_a   1.000
_cell.length_b   1.000
_cell.length_c   1.000
_cell.angle_alpha   90.00
_cell.angle_beta   90.00
_cell.angle_gamma   90.00
#
_symmetry.space_group_name_H-M   'P 1'
#
loop_
_entity.id
_entity.type
_entity.pdbx_description
1 polymer ?
#
loop_
_entity_poly.entity_id
_entity_poly.type
_entity_poly.pdbx_seq_one_letter_code
_entity_poly.pdbx_strand_id
1 'polypeptide(L)' 'MSLHIIIDGYNLIRQSNTLSNLDGQDIQLGREALLKMLAEYKKIKHHKI' A
#
# COMPACT_ATOMS: atom_id res chain seq x y z
N MET A 1 -10.92 20.36 -7.65
CA MET A 1 -9.51 19.92 -7.77
C MET A 1 -9.46 18.42 -7.52
N SER A 2 -8.87 17.63 -8.42
CA SER A 2 -8.71 16.17 -8.22
C SER A 2 -7.39 15.89 -7.53
N LEU A 3 -7.43 15.26 -6.36
CA LEU A 3 -6.23 14.78 -5.65
C LEU A 3 -5.72 13.50 -6.33
N HIS A 4 -4.43 13.49 -6.69
CA HIS A 4 -3.71 12.34 -7.20
C HIS A 4 -2.55 12.05 -6.26
N ILE A 5 -2.51 10.82 -5.74
CA ILE A 5 -1.54 10.38 -4.75
C ILE A 5 -0.52 9.49 -5.46
N ILE A 6 0.77 9.75 -5.29
CA ILE A 6 1.84 8.88 -5.79
C ILE A 6 2.50 8.22 -4.59
N ILE A 7 2.63 6.89 -4.64
CA ILE A 7 3.13 6.09 -3.52
C ILE A 7 4.37 5.32 -3.95
N ASP A 8 5.45 5.46 -3.18
CA ASP A 8 6.54 4.49 -3.19
C ASP A 8 6.13 3.27 -2.36
N GLY A 9 5.66 2.24 -3.07
CA GLY A 9 5.11 1.04 -2.43
C GLY A 9 6.14 0.26 -1.61
N TYR A 10 7.40 0.18 -2.06
CA TYR A 10 8.42 -0.58 -1.35
C TYR A 10 8.87 0.13 -0.08
N ASN A 11 9.03 1.45 -0.14
CA ASN A 11 9.33 2.21 1.07
C ASN A 11 8.19 2.13 2.09
N LEU A 12 6.93 2.20 1.62
CA LEU A 12 5.77 2.09 2.49
C LEU A 12 5.65 0.70 3.15
N ILE A 13 5.94 -0.37 2.40
CA ILE A 13 5.95 -1.74 2.95
C ILE A 13 6.99 -1.86 4.07
N ARG A 14 8.21 -1.37 3.86
CA ARG A 14 9.31 -1.46 4.84
C ARG A 14 9.06 -0.65 6.12
N GLN A 15 8.42 0.52 5.99
CA GLN A 15 8.22 1.44 7.12
C GLN A 15 6.88 1.26 7.85
N SER A 16 5.95 0.47 7.29
CA SER A 16 4.65 0.24 7.90
C SER A 16 4.69 -0.93 8.87
N ASN A 17 4.35 -0.69 10.15
CA ASN A 17 4.27 -1.75 11.18
C ASN A 17 3.39 -2.95 10.78
N THR A 18 2.38 -2.75 9.92
CA THR A 18 1.49 -3.82 9.48
C THR A 18 2.02 -4.59 8.26
N LEU A 19 2.86 -3.96 7.42
CA LEU A 19 3.37 -4.56 6.18
C LEU A 19 4.82 -5.06 6.33
N SER A 20 5.62 -4.46 7.21
CA SER A 20 7.02 -4.78 7.42
C SER A 20 7.23 -6.24 7.84
N ASN A 21 6.26 -6.80 8.57
CA ASN A 21 6.30 -8.20 9.01
C ASN A 21 6.13 -9.19 7.84
N LEU A 22 5.51 -8.75 6.74
CA LEU A 22 5.31 -9.56 5.53
C LEU A 22 6.54 -9.51 4.61
N ASP A 23 7.25 -8.37 4.57
CA ASP A 23 8.47 -8.20 3.77
C ASP A 23 9.61 -9.14 4.21
N GLY A 24 9.74 -9.39 5.51
CA GLY A 24 10.77 -10.29 6.06
C GLY A 24 10.59 -11.75 5.66
N GLN A 25 9.41 -12.16 5.18
CA GLN A 25 9.11 -13.53 4.76
C GLN A 25 9.04 -13.67 3.24
N ASP A 26 8.29 -12.78 2.58
CA ASP A 26 8.14 -12.75 1.13
C ASP A 26 7.68 -11.37 0.67
N ILE A 27 8.50 -10.71 -0.15
CA ILE A 27 8.21 -9.40 -0.72
C ILE A 27 6.89 -9.37 -1.51
N GLN A 28 6.51 -10.51 -2.10
CA GLN A 28 5.26 -10.64 -2.85
C GLN A 28 4.04 -10.57 -1.91
N LEU A 29 4.11 -11.14 -0.71
CA LEU A 29 3.05 -11.04 0.29
C LEU A 29 2.86 -9.59 0.76
N GLY A 30 3.96 -8.87 0.99
CA GLY A 30 3.91 -7.43 1.31
C GLY A 30 3.22 -6.62 0.21
N ARG A 31 3.54 -6.91 -1.06
CA ARG A 31 2.92 -6.25 -2.22
C ARG A 31 1.42 -6.54 -2.32
N GLU A 32 1.00 -7.78 -2.16
CA GLU A 32 -0.42 -8.15 -2.22
C GLU A 32 -1.23 -7.50 -1.10
N ALA A 33 -0.68 -7.46 0.11
CA ALA A 33 -1.30 -6.78 1.24
C ALA A 33 -1.43 -5.27 0.97
N LEU A 34 -0.37 -4.63 0.45
CA LEU A 34 -0.41 -3.22 0.07
C LEU A 34 -1.50 -2.95 -0.99
N LEU A 35 -1.58 -3.78 -2.04
CA LEU A 35 -2.59 -3.62 -3.09
C LEU A 35 -4.02 -3.74 -2.54
N LYS A 36 -4.27 -4.68 -1.62
CA LYS A 36 -5.58 -4.81 -0.94
C LYS A 36 -5.90 -3.54 -0.14
N MET A 37 -4.95 -3.02 0.62
CA MET A 37 -5.14 -1.77 1.39
C MET A 37 -5.44 -0.57 0.48
N LEU A 38 -4.72 -0.44 -0.64
CA LEU A 38 -4.97 0.65 -1.59
C LEU A 38 -6.31 0.52 -2.29
N ALA A 39 -6.76 -0.70 -2.59
CA ALA A 39 -8.10 -0.94 -3.13
C ALA A 39 -9.19 -0.49 -2.16
N GLU A 40 -9.08 -0.82 -0.87
CA GLU A 40 -10.03 -0.37 0.16
C GLU A 40 -9.98 1.15 0.36
N TYR A 41 -8.77 1.74 0.38
CA TYR A 41 -8.61 3.19 0.45
C TYR A 41 -9.30 3.89 -0.73
N LYS A 42 -9.12 3.37 -1.95
CA LYS A 42 -9.76 3.91 -3.16
C LYS A 42 -11.29 3.82 -3.09
N LYS A 43 -11.86 2.76 -2.51
CA LYS A 43 -13.32 2.66 -2.30
C LYS A 43 -13.86 3.71 -1.32
N ILE A 44 -13.10 4.04 -0.28
CA ILE A 44 -13.55 4.99 0.74
C ILE A 44 -13.33 6.44 0.26
N LYS A 45 -12.16 6.74 -0.29
CA LYS A 45 -11.73 8.12 -0.57
C LYS A 45 -11.86 8.53 -2.04
N HIS A 46 -11.98 7.58 -2.96
CA HIS A 46 -12.12 7.82 -4.40
C HIS A 46 -10.97 8.65 -5.02
N HIS A 47 -9.82 8.73 -4.35
CA HIS A 47 -8.64 9.39 -4.89
C HIS A 47 -7.98 8.50 -5.95
N LYS A 48 -7.38 9.14 -6.95
CA LYS A 48 -6.49 8.43 -7.87
C LYS A 48 -5.18 8.16 -7.11
N ILE A 49 -4.69 6.92 -7.25
CA ILE A 49 -3.45 6.40 -6.67
C ILE A 49 -2.74 5.64 -7.79
#